data_AF-A0A5M4D4G4-F1
#
_entry.id   AF-A0A5M4D4G4-F1
#
_cell.length_a   1.000
_cell.length_b   1.000
_cell.length_c   1.000
_cell.angle_alpha   90.00
_cell.angle_beta   90.00
_cell.angle_gamma   90.00
#
_symmetry.space_group_name_H-M   'P 1'
#
loop_
_entity.id
_entity.type
_entity.pdbx_description
1 polymer ?
#
loop_
_entity_poly.entity_id
_entity_poly.type
_entity_poly.pdbx_seq_one_letter_code
_entity_poly.pdbx_strand_id
1 'polypeptide(L)'
;MMLDQLIQGLGIRVVRGDAGAARVSDLTEDSRTAMPGSLFVARRGLSSDGRRFVGEACVLGASAVLSDDPALPVPGSVALCACDDVALTTARLAERFYGNPATSLVLVGVTGTNGKSTIAHLVHRMLNRCGVRCGLIGTVQIDDGRELAPASMTTPPALELSRTLATMVEAGCRAAAMEVSSHALSQKRADALSFDVGVFTNLTRDHADYHPSAEHYLDSKRRLFGLIEPGGLGIVNADDPHADRFEAARLARCSLEGKGDWSVQVRSHTVDGLDLHITGPDAGARCSGQLFGSYNAMNMLEAWIAVREVLLRIDGQALLPRLEQAAVGLKGPPGRIERISRPGDDVSVFVDYAHSPDALQNVLGAVRAVAGGRRVCVVFGCGGDRDRGGHGRPRHCHQRQSAPRSARAHHHRDHRGHDVLGARTDRGSRRPACRHRASHHRGAAG
;
A
#
# COMPACT_ATOMS: atom_id res chain seq x y z
N MET A 1 -24.76 19.26 7.51
CA MET A 1 -24.17 20.58 7.82
C MET A 1 -24.71 21.60 6.82
N MET A 2 -24.81 22.88 7.18
CA MET A 2 -25.12 23.91 6.17
C MET A 2 -23.89 24.16 5.29
N LEU A 3 -24.08 24.43 4.00
CA LEU A 3 -22.98 24.55 3.04
C LEU A 3 -22.05 25.71 3.41
N ASP A 4 -22.59 26.85 3.83
CA ASP A 4 -21.82 28.01 4.28
C ASP A 4 -20.85 27.68 5.43
N GLN A 5 -21.30 26.93 6.43
CA GLN A 5 -20.48 26.42 7.54
C GLN A 5 -19.42 25.43 7.02
N LEU A 6 -19.81 24.54 6.12
CA LEU A 6 -18.92 23.53 5.57
C LEU A 6 -17.78 24.15 4.76
N ILE A 7 -18.03 25.23 3.99
CA ILE A 7 -17.01 25.82 3.10
C ILE A 7 -16.19 26.96 3.73
N GLN A 8 -16.57 27.43 4.91
CA GLN A 8 -15.98 28.60 5.56
C GLN A 8 -14.44 28.50 5.71
N GLY A 9 -13.69 29.48 5.21
CA GLY A 9 -12.23 29.53 5.35
C GLY A 9 -11.46 28.49 4.52
N LEU A 10 -12.12 27.77 3.61
CA LEU A 10 -11.46 26.79 2.73
C LEU A 10 -11.05 27.38 1.36
N GLY A 11 -11.17 28.69 1.16
CA GLY A 11 -10.88 29.34 -0.12
C GLY A 11 -11.90 28.99 -1.21
N ILE A 12 -13.10 28.54 -0.82
CA ILE A 12 -14.19 28.21 -1.73
C ILE A 12 -15.06 29.45 -1.92
N ARG A 13 -15.35 29.79 -3.17
CA ARG A 13 -16.26 30.88 -3.54
C ARG A 13 -17.60 30.32 -4.00
N VAL A 14 -18.69 30.79 -3.41
CA VAL A 14 -20.05 30.53 -3.91
C VAL A 14 -20.26 31.40 -5.16
N VAL A 15 -20.48 30.77 -6.30
CA VAL A 15 -20.66 31.43 -7.60
C VAL A 15 -22.14 31.65 -7.91
N ARG A 16 -22.98 30.67 -7.55
CA ARG A 16 -24.44 30.71 -7.75
C ARG A 16 -25.15 29.96 -6.62
N GLY A 17 -26.42 30.29 -6.40
CA GLY A 17 -27.26 29.70 -5.36
C GLY A 17 -27.01 30.29 -3.97
N ASP A 18 -27.74 29.77 -2.98
CA ASP A 18 -27.65 30.21 -1.58
C ASP A 18 -27.03 29.12 -0.71
N ALA A 19 -25.78 29.34 -0.27
CA ALA A 19 -25.08 28.42 0.60
C ALA A 19 -25.66 28.36 2.04
N GLY A 20 -26.36 29.40 2.48
CA GLY A 20 -27.04 29.45 3.77
C GLY A 20 -28.37 28.69 3.79
N ALA A 21 -28.87 28.26 2.61
CA ALA A 21 -30.06 27.44 2.48
C ALA A 21 -29.75 25.99 2.04
N ALA A 22 -28.57 25.72 1.50
CA ALA A 22 -28.17 24.40 1.04
C ALA A 22 -27.67 23.51 2.18
N ARG A 23 -28.45 22.48 2.54
CA ARG A 23 -28.04 21.46 3.52
C ARG A 23 -27.27 20.34 2.84
N VAL A 24 -26.04 20.11 3.28
CA VAL A 24 -25.18 18.99 2.83
C VAL A 24 -25.27 17.84 3.83
N SER A 25 -25.64 16.66 3.34
CA SER A 25 -25.74 15.40 4.10
C SER A 25 -24.83 14.30 3.59
N ASP A 26 -24.15 14.50 2.47
CA ASP A 26 -23.22 13.55 1.86
C ASP A 26 -22.19 14.27 0.97
N LEU A 27 -21.03 13.65 0.75
CA LEU A 27 -20.00 14.10 -0.19
C LEU A 27 -19.71 12.99 -1.21
N THR A 28 -19.66 13.32 -2.50
CA THR A 28 -19.30 12.34 -3.54
C THR A 28 -18.50 12.92 -4.71
N GLU A 29 -17.59 12.12 -5.26
CA GLU A 29 -16.88 12.34 -6.53
C GLU A 29 -17.47 11.49 -7.68
N ASP A 30 -18.43 10.60 -7.40
CA ASP A 30 -19.10 9.73 -8.38
C ASP A 30 -20.56 10.14 -8.51
N SER A 31 -20.96 10.65 -9.68
CA SER A 31 -22.33 11.11 -9.93
C SER A 31 -23.36 10.02 -9.65
N ARG A 32 -23.02 8.75 -9.91
CA ARG A 32 -23.92 7.59 -9.73
C ARG A 32 -24.26 7.31 -8.28
N THR A 33 -23.47 7.84 -7.33
CA THR A 33 -23.72 7.69 -5.89
C THR A 33 -24.27 8.97 -5.27
N ALA A 34 -24.55 10.01 -6.07
CA ALA A 34 -25.21 11.20 -5.58
C ALA A 34 -26.62 10.87 -5.06
N MET A 35 -27.01 11.58 -4.02
CA MET A 35 -28.32 11.45 -3.38
C MET A 35 -28.83 12.83 -2.93
N PRO A 36 -30.10 12.94 -2.51
CA PRO A 36 -30.62 14.19 -1.95
C PRO A 36 -29.72 14.75 -0.84
N GLY A 37 -29.21 15.97 -1.05
CA GLY A 37 -28.30 16.65 -0.12
C GLY A 37 -26.82 16.34 -0.30
N SER A 38 -26.41 15.62 -1.35
CA SER A 38 -24.99 15.44 -1.68
C SER A 38 -24.37 16.76 -2.14
N LEU A 39 -23.11 16.99 -1.74
CA LEU A 39 -22.20 17.88 -2.44
C LEU A 39 -21.41 17.04 -3.45
N PHE A 40 -21.63 17.31 -4.74
CA PHE A 40 -20.91 16.63 -5.82
C PHE A 40 -19.61 17.38 -6.17
N VAL A 41 -18.49 16.69 -6.11
CA VAL A 41 -17.18 17.22 -6.51
C VAL A 41 -16.94 16.92 -7.99
N ALA A 42 -17.10 17.95 -8.81
CA ALA A 42 -16.95 17.90 -10.25
C ALA A 42 -15.54 18.36 -10.65
N ARG A 43 -14.64 17.42 -10.95
CA ARG A 43 -13.28 17.74 -11.39
C ARG A 43 -12.80 16.85 -12.52
N ARG A 44 -11.77 17.30 -13.23
CA ARG A 44 -11.09 16.49 -14.24
C ARG A 44 -10.27 15.39 -13.55
N GLY A 45 -10.56 14.14 -13.87
CA GLY A 45 -9.78 12.96 -13.46
C GLY A 45 -8.76 12.54 -14.51
N LEU A 46 -8.09 11.41 -14.27
CA LEU A 46 -7.10 10.84 -15.20
C LEU A 46 -7.75 10.22 -16.45
N SER A 47 -8.90 9.58 -16.29
CA SER A 47 -9.61 8.85 -17.36
C SER A 47 -10.86 9.56 -17.87
N SER A 48 -11.49 10.40 -17.04
CA SER A 48 -12.75 11.08 -17.37
C SER A 48 -12.83 12.46 -16.73
N ASP A 49 -13.66 13.33 -17.30
CA ASP A 49 -13.94 14.66 -16.77
C ASP A 49 -15.24 14.65 -15.98
N GLY A 50 -15.14 14.72 -14.65
CA GLY A 50 -16.26 14.69 -13.71
C GLY A 50 -17.28 15.81 -13.93
N ARG A 51 -16.85 16.92 -14.54
CA ARG A 51 -17.71 18.07 -14.85
C ARG A 51 -18.83 17.72 -15.83
N ARG A 52 -18.65 16.68 -16.64
CA ARG A 52 -19.68 16.19 -17.58
C ARG A 52 -20.88 15.54 -16.90
N PHE A 53 -20.73 15.14 -15.63
CA PHE A 53 -21.76 14.40 -14.89
C PHE A 53 -22.51 15.26 -13.87
N VAL A 54 -22.31 16.58 -13.89
CA VAL A 54 -23.00 17.54 -13.01
C VAL A 54 -24.52 17.43 -13.16
N GLY A 55 -25.02 17.32 -14.39
CA GLY A 55 -26.45 17.18 -14.65
C GLY A 55 -27.05 15.93 -14.01
N GLU A 56 -26.35 14.79 -14.12
CA GLU A 56 -26.76 13.53 -13.48
C GLU A 56 -26.79 13.64 -11.96
N ALA A 57 -25.73 14.20 -11.35
CA ALA A 57 -25.68 14.41 -9.91
C ALA A 57 -26.81 15.34 -9.41
N CYS A 58 -27.14 16.39 -10.17
CA CYS A 58 -28.26 17.28 -9.84
C CYS A 58 -29.61 16.56 -9.93
N VAL A 59 -29.83 15.72 -10.94
CA VAL A 59 -31.05 14.91 -11.07
C VAL A 59 -31.22 13.95 -9.90
N LEU A 60 -30.12 13.40 -9.38
CA LEU A 60 -30.11 12.53 -8.20
C LEU A 60 -30.21 13.28 -6.87
N GLY A 61 -30.28 14.61 -6.89
CA GLY A 61 -30.59 15.44 -5.73
C GLY A 61 -29.40 16.13 -5.07
N ALA A 62 -28.26 16.25 -5.76
CA ALA A 62 -27.16 17.06 -5.27
C ALA A 62 -27.61 18.50 -4.97
N SER A 63 -27.38 18.96 -3.74
CA SER A 63 -27.73 20.31 -3.30
C SER A 63 -26.63 21.33 -3.61
N ALA A 64 -25.41 20.85 -3.85
CA ALA A 64 -24.27 21.68 -4.18
C ALA A 64 -23.30 20.95 -5.12
N VAL A 65 -22.54 21.74 -5.89
CA VAL A 65 -21.46 21.27 -6.77
C VAL A 65 -20.20 22.06 -6.45
N LEU A 66 -19.07 21.37 -6.26
CA LEU A 66 -17.74 21.97 -6.17
C LEU A 66 -16.96 21.71 -7.46
N SER A 67 -16.35 22.73 -8.03
CA SER A 67 -15.53 22.63 -9.25
C SER A 67 -14.45 23.70 -9.29
N ASP A 68 -13.52 23.59 -10.23
CA ASP A 68 -12.62 24.67 -10.66
C ASP A 68 -13.19 25.49 -11.82
N ASP A 69 -14.31 25.08 -12.40
CA ASP A 69 -15.02 25.81 -13.44
C ASP A 69 -16.24 26.57 -12.87
N PRO A 70 -16.16 27.91 -12.72
CA PRO A 70 -17.25 28.72 -12.18
C PRO A 70 -18.41 28.91 -13.17
N ALA A 71 -18.28 28.47 -14.42
CA ALA A 71 -19.29 28.63 -15.46
C ALA A 71 -20.16 27.37 -15.66
N LEU A 72 -19.98 26.33 -14.84
CA LEU A 72 -20.73 25.08 -15.00
C LEU A 72 -22.24 25.29 -14.90
N PRO A 73 -23.03 24.67 -15.81
CA PRO A 73 -24.47 24.76 -15.76
C PRO A 73 -25.00 23.93 -14.58
N VAL A 74 -25.66 24.59 -13.64
CA VAL A 74 -26.41 23.97 -12.54
C VAL A 74 -27.82 24.55 -12.47
N PRO A 75 -28.83 23.79 -12.02
CA PRO A 75 -30.16 24.34 -11.73
C PRO A 75 -30.10 25.43 -10.65
N GLY A 76 -31.03 26.39 -10.67
CA GLY A 76 -31.05 27.50 -9.70
C GLY A 76 -31.25 27.06 -8.23
N SER A 77 -31.75 25.84 -8.02
CA SER A 77 -31.89 25.20 -6.71
C SER A 77 -30.60 24.56 -6.17
N VAL A 78 -29.53 24.51 -6.98
CA VAL A 78 -28.25 23.88 -6.63
C VAL A 78 -27.17 24.95 -6.50
N ALA A 79 -26.45 24.95 -5.38
CA ALA A 79 -25.35 25.89 -5.17
C ALA A 79 -24.11 25.49 -5.99
N LEU A 80 -23.53 26.41 -6.75
CA LEU A 80 -22.25 26.20 -7.44
C LEU A 80 -21.13 26.85 -6.64
N CYS A 81 -20.16 26.05 -6.23
CA CYS A 81 -18.96 26.46 -5.52
C CYS A 81 -17.73 26.28 -6.42
N ALA A 82 -16.85 27.29 -6.42
CA ALA A 82 -15.61 27.28 -7.18
C ALA A 82 -14.37 27.40 -6.28
N CYS A 83 -13.32 26.65 -6.61
CA CYS A 83 -11.99 26.76 -5.99
C CYS A 83 -10.89 26.36 -6.98
N ASP A 84 -9.67 26.90 -6.82
CA ASP A 84 -8.58 26.62 -7.77
C ASP A 84 -8.02 25.19 -7.62
N ASP A 85 -7.90 24.70 -6.39
CA ASP A 85 -7.34 23.38 -6.08
C ASP A 85 -8.41 22.44 -5.55
N VAL A 86 -9.24 21.91 -6.45
CA VAL A 86 -10.36 21.03 -6.10
C VAL A 86 -9.88 19.78 -5.35
N ALA A 87 -8.69 19.26 -5.65
CA ALA A 87 -8.15 18.08 -4.98
C ALA A 87 -7.90 18.32 -3.49
N LEU A 88 -7.12 19.38 -3.15
CA LEU A 88 -6.86 19.74 -1.76
C LEU A 88 -8.13 20.18 -1.04
N THR A 89 -8.99 20.93 -1.73
CA THR A 89 -10.25 21.41 -1.18
C THR A 89 -11.17 20.25 -0.83
N THR A 90 -11.24 19.22 -1.66
CA THR A 90 -12.00 17.99 -1.39
C THR A 90 -11.49 17.28 -0.15
N ALA A 91 -10.17 17.14 0.02
CA ALA A 91 -9.60 16.52 1.21
C ALA A 91 -9.94 17.32 2.49
N ARG A 92 -9.87 18.65 2.44
CA ARG A 92 -10.23 19.52 3.58
C ARG A 92 -11.72 19.49 3.91
N LEU A 93 -12.56 19.43 2.87
CA LEU A 93 -14.01 19.28 3.03
C LEU A 93 -14.35 17.93 3.67
N ALA A 94 -13.67 16.86 3.25
CA ALA A 94 -13.86 15.53 3.81
C ALA A 94 -13.56 15.51 5.32
N GLU A 95 -12.39 16.00 5.73
CA GLU A 95 -12.05 16.10 7.15
C GLU A 95 -13.12 16.87 7.91
N ARG A 96 -13.49 18.08 7.46
CA ARG A 96 -14.49 18.89 8.17
C ARG A 96 -15.86 18.21 8.23
N PHE A 97 -16.32 17.63 7.13
CA PHE A 97 -17.64 16.98 7.06
C PHE A 97 -17.74 15.79 8.00
N TYR A 98 -16.67 15.00 8.12
CA TYR A 98 -16.60 13.83 8.99
C TYR A 98 -16.08 14.15 10.41
N GLY A 99 -15.98 15.43 10.79
CA GLY A 99 -15.66 15.83 12.17
C GLY A 99 -14.17 15.92 12.52
N ASN A 100 -13.31 16.13 11.52
CA ASN A 100 -11.84 16.16 11.60
C ASN A 100 -11.27 14.89 12.27
N PRO A 101 -11.59 13.70 11.76
CA PRO A 101 -11.19 12.45 12.39
C PRO A 101 -9.67 12.27 12.46
N ALA A 102 -8.90 12.87 11.55
CA ALA A 102 -7.45 12.81 11.58
C ALA A 102 -6.85 13.38 12.86
N THR A 103 -7.42 14.45 13.42
CA THR A 103 -6.92 15.06 14.66
C THR A 103 -7.36 14.32 15.93
N SER A 104 -8.22 13.30 15.78
CA SER A 104 -8.70 12.46 16.89
C SER A 104 -7.94 11.13 17.00
N LEU A 105 -6.99 10.88 16.09
CA LEU A 105 -6.19 9.67 16.01
C LEU A 105 -4.71 10.04 15.99
N VAL A 106 -3.86 9.20 16.59
CA VAL A 106 -2.42 9.27 16.31
C VAL A 106 -2.15 8.56 14.98
N LEU A 107 -1.79 9.31 13.95
CA LEU A 107 -1.64 8.84 12.58
C LEU A 107 -0.19 8.49 12.22
N VAL A 108 0.00 7.28 11.71
CA VAL A 108 1.26 6.80 11.13
C VAL A 108 1.12 6.65 9.63
N GLY A 109 1.83 7.47 8.87
CA GLY A 109 1.90 7.39 7.41
C GLY A 109 3.19 6.71 6.95
N VAL A 110 3.09 5.72 6.07
CA VAL A 110 4.26 5.01 5.53
C VAL A 110 4.36 5.18 4.02
N THR A 111 5.46 5.78 3.56
CA THR A 111 5.78 5.92 2.13
C THR A 111 7.12 5.27 1.77
N GLY A 112 7.35 5.13 0.46
CA GLY A 112 8.51 4.44 -0.11
C GLY A 112 8.13 3.54 -1.28
N THR A 113 9.11 2.96 -1.96
CA THR A 113 8.85 2.00 -3.05
C THR A 113 8.42 0.67 -2.46
N ASN A 114 9.24 0.08 -1.57
CA ASN A 114 8.98 -1.22 -0.95
C ASN A 114 8.80 -1.11 0.57
N GLY A 115 8.12 -2.08 1.19
CA GLY A 115 8.03 -2.17 2.66
C GLY A 115 6.83 -1.49 3.31
N LYS A 116 6.12 -0.58 2.60
CA LYS A 116 4.93 0.15 3.11
C LYS A 116 3.92 -0.78 3.80
N SER A 117 3.45 -1.79 3.07
CA SER A 117 2.46 -2.74 3.59
C SER A 117 2.98 -3.50 4.81
N THR A 118 4.25 -3.91 4.81
CA THR A 118 4.84 -4.61 5.94
C THR A 118 4.84 -3.73 7.18
N ILE A 119 5.37 -2.51 7.09
CA ILE A 119 5.49 -1.60 8.23
C ILE A 119 4.12 -1.21 8.75
N ALA A 120 3.18 -0.81 7.90
CA ALA A 120 1.83 -0.43 8.32
C ALA A 120 1.14 -1.58 9.09
N HIS A 121 1.30 -2.83 8.63
CA HIS A 121 0.77 -4.00 9.34
C HIS A 121 1.51 -4.30 10.65
N LEU A 122 2.83 -4.15 10.69
CA LEU A 122 3.59 -4.35 11.92
C LEU A 122 3.20 -3.31 12.98
N VAL A 123 3.04 -2.04 12.59
CA VAL A 123 2.55 -0.95 13.46
C VAL A 123 1.15 -1.27 13.99
N HIS A 124 0.21 -1.60 13.10
CA HIS A 124 -1.16 -2.00 13.46
C HIS A 124 -1.17 -3.16 14.46
N ARG A 125 -0.44 -4.24 14.18
CA ARG A 125 -0.39 -5.42 15.05
C ARG A 125 0.24 -5.11 16.41
N MET A 126 1.35 -4.39 16.44
CA MET A 126 2.04 -4.07 17.69
C MET A 126 1.22 -3.14 18.58
N LEU A 127 0.57 -2.11 18.02
CA LEU A 127 -0.32 -1.23 18.79
C LEU A 127 -1.49 -1.99 19.40
N ASN A 128 -2.18 -2.82 18.59
CA ASN A 128 -3.29 -3.63 19.10
C ASN A 128 -2.83 -4.62 20.18
N ARG A 129 -1.63 -5.22 20.05
CA ARG A 129 -1.03 -6.08 21.10
C ARG A 129 -0.63 -5.30 22.37
N CYS A 130 -0.30 -4.01 22.25
CA CYS A 130 -0.08 -3.14 23.41
C CYS A 130 -1.38 -2.71 24.10
N GLY A 131 -2.55 -3.04 23.54
CA GLY A 131 -3.86 -2.60 24.01
C GLY A 131 -4.28 -1.23 23.49
N VAL A 132 -3.62 -0.70 22.46
CA VAL A 132 -4.04 0.49 21.74
C VAL A 132 -4.79 0.06 20.49
N ARG A 133 -6.12 0.26 20.48
CA ARG A 133 -6.94 -0.06 19.31
C ARG A 133 -6.48 0.80 18.13
N CYS A 134 -5.99 0.15 17.08
CA CYS A 134 -5.39 0.79 15.92
C CYS A 134 -6.05 0.29 14.64
N GLY A 135 -6.47 1.21 13.77
CA GLY A 135 -6.96 0.89 12.43
C GLY A 135 -5.83 0.76 11.41
N LEU A 136 -6.13 0.18 10.26
CA LEU A 136 -5.19 -0.05 9.16
C LEU A 136 -5.81 0.39 7.83
N ILE A 137 -5.06 1.14 7.02
CA ILE A 137 -5.42 1.44 5.64
C ILE A 137 -4.25 1.02 4.75
N GLY A 138 -4.42 -0.02 3.94
CA GLY A 138 -3.32 -0.55 3.13
C GLY A 138 -3.74 -1.19 1.82
N THR A 139 -2.76 -1.78 1.14
CA THR A 139 -2.92 -2.40 -0.19
C THR A 139 -3.72 -3.70 -0.15
N VAL A 140 -3.62 -4.46 0.94
CA VAL A 140 -4.25 -5.78 1.05
C VAL A 140 -5.66 -5.67 1.63
N GLN A 141 -5.80 -4.85 2.68
CA GLN A 141 -6.99 -4.76 3.48
C GLN A 141 -7.06 -3.42 4.20
N ILE A 142 -8.28 -3.05 4.59
CA ILE A 142 -8.59 -1.96 5.49
C ILE A 142 -9.20 -2.58 6.75
N ASP A 143 -8.68 -2.20 7.91
CA ASP A 143 -9.27 -2.48 9.22
C ASP A 143 -9.75 -1.14 9.79
N ASP A 144 -11.05 -0.87 9.70
CA ASP A 144 -11.63 0.38 10.22
C ASP A 144 -11.93 0.31 11.72
N GLY A 145 -11.45 -0.74 12.40
CA GLY A 145 -11.71 -1.03 13.79
C GLY A 145 -13.01 -1.79 14.00
N ARG A 146 -13.97 -1.79 13.08
CA ARG A 146 -15.22 -2.58 13.16
C ARG A 146 -15.12 -3.84 12.33
N GLU A 147 -14.61 -3.71 11.12
CA GLU A 147 -14.47 -4.80 10.15
C GLU A 147 -13.12 -4.78 9.45
N LEU A 148 -12.75 -5.95 8.93
CA LEU A 148 -11.59 -6.16 8.11
C LEU A 148 -12.05 -6.47 6.68
N ALA A 149 -11.83 -5.53 5.76
CA ALA A 149 -12.30 -5.61 4.38
C ALA A 149 -11.14 -5.61 3.37
N PRO A 150 -11.26 -6.31 2.23
CA PRO A 150 -10.29 -6.19 1.15
C PRO A 150 -10.17 -4.75 0.62
N ALA A 151 -8.96 -4.30 0.35
CA ALA A 151 -8.72 -2.96 -0.17
C ALA A 151 -8.78 -2.93 -1.71
N SER A 152 -9.38 -1.88 -2.28
CA SER A 152 -9.39 -1.63 -3.72
C SER A 152 -8.18 -0.80 -4.20
N MET A 153 -7.59 -0.01 -3.30
CA MET A 153 -6.43 0.85 -3.56
C MET A 153 -5.48 0.85 -2.36
N THR A 154 -4.18 1.05 -2.58
CA THR A 154 -3.20 1.23 -1.49
C THR A 154 -3.54 2.41 -0.58
N THR A 155 -4.03 3.51 -1.16
CA THR A 155 -4.48 4.69 -0.42
C THR A 155 -5.80 5.16 -1.05
N PRO A 156 -6.92 5.11 -0.33
CA PRO A 156 -8.24 5.52 -0.86
C PRO A 156 -8.30 6.99 -1.31
N PRO A 157 -9.31 7.38 -2.11
CA PRO A 157 -9.66 8.78 -2.36
C PRO A 157 -9.92 9.55 -1.07
N ALA A 158 -9.77 10.88 -1.10
CA ALA A 158 -9.80 11.71 0.11
C ALA A 158 -11.12 11.60 0.89
N LEU A 159 -12.26 11.54 0.19
CA LEU A 159 -13.57 11.37 0.81
C LEU A 159 -13.68 10.05 1.59
N GLU A 160 -13.23 8.95 0.97
CA GLU A 160 -13.23 7.63 1.59
C GLU A 160 -12.22 7.56 2.75
N LEU A 161 -11.06 8.20 2.59
CA LEU A 161 -10.03 8.24 3.61
C LEU A 161 -10.54 8.87 4.91
N SER A 162 -11.10 10.09 4.86
CA SER A 162 -11.66 10.75 6.06
C SER A 162 -12.86 9.99 6.61
N ARG A 163 -13.73 9.43 5.76
CA ARG A 163 -14.85 8.60 6.22
C ARG A 163 -14.36 7.38 7.00
N THR A 164 -13.36 6.67 6.49
CA THR A 164 -12.78 5.49 7.15
C THR A 164 -12.12 5.88 8.48
N LEU A 165 -11.38 7.00 8.53
CA LEU A 165 -10.82 7.50 9.79
C LEU A 165 -11.92 7.86 10.80
N ALA A 166 -13.05 8.44 10.35
CA ALA A 166 -14.18 8.70 11.24
C ALA A 166 -14.79 7.40 11.79
N THR A 167 -14.95 6.37 10.94
CA THR A 167 -15.37 5.04 11.43
C THR A 167 -14.40 4.49 12.49
N MET A 168 -13.09 4.66 12.30
CA MET A 168 -12.10 4.26 13.30
C MET A 168 -12.27 5.01 14.63
N VAL A 169 -12.49 6.33 14.58
CA VAL A 169 -12.78 7.14 15.78
C VAL A 169 -14.05 6.64 16.48
N GLU A 170 -15.13 6.43 15.73
CA GLU A 170 -16.38 5.90 16.30
C GLU A 170 -16.23 4.47 16.85
N ALA A 171 -15.32 3.68 16.29
CA ALA A 171 -14.95 2.36 16.82
C ALA A 171 -14.06 2.46 18.06
N GLY A 172 -13.64 3.65 18.49
CA GLY A 172 -12.75 3.83 19.63
C GLY A 172 -11.29 3.45 19.34
N CYS A 173 -10.88 3.47 18.08
CA CYS A 173 -9.46 3.48 17.74
C CYS A 173 -8.82 4.76 18.28
N ARG A 174 -7.59 4.64 18.79
CA ARG A 174 -6.78 5.80 19.23
C ARG A 174 -5.64 6.11 18.27
N ALA A 175 -5.39 5.22 17.32
CA ALA A 175 -4.34 5.34 16.32
C ALA A 175 -4.80 4.74 14.99
N ALA A 176 -4.13 5.12 13.90
CA ALA A 176 -4.26 4.45 12.61
C ALA A 176 -2.91 4.41 11.89
N ALA A 177 -2.62 3.25 11.30
CA ALA A 177 -1.46 3.06 10.43
C ALA A 177 -1.91 2.99 8.97
N MET A 178 -1.27 3.75 8.09
CA MET A 178 -1.67 3.77 6.69
C MET A 178 -0.51 3.77 5.69
N GLU A 179 -0.72 3.07 4.59
CA GLU A 179 0.15 3.17 3.42
C GLU A 179 -0.17 4.45 2.64
N VAL A 180 0.84 5.29 2.44
CA VAL A 180 0.73 6.57 1.74
C VAL A 180 1.52 6.48 0.43
N SER A 181 0.82 6.08 -0.64
CA SER A 181 1.42 5.91 -1.97
C SER A 181 1.83 7.25 -2.59
N SER A 182 2.82 7.22 -3.49
CA SER A 182 3.23 8.42 -4.24
C SER A 182 2.08 8.99 -5.08
N HIS A 183 1.24 8.12 -5.65
CA HIS A 183 0.04 8.51 -6.40
C HIS A 183 -0.92 9.31 -5.52
N ALA A 184 -1.15 8.87 -4.28
CA ALA A 184 -2.04 9.56 -3.35
C ALA A 184 -1.50 10.94 -2.96
N LEU A 185 -0.19 11.05 -2.74
CA LEU A 185 0.48 12.31 -2.43
C LEU A 185 0.48 13.28 -3.62
N SER A 186 0.74 12.79 -4.85
CA SER A 186 0.63 13.62 -6.06
C SER A 186 -0.81 14.11 -6.29
N GLN A 187 -1.80 13.29 -5.95
CA GLN A 187 -3.22 13.61 -6.09
C GLN A 187 -3.83 14.32 -4.88
N LYS A 188 -3.00 14.64 -3.88
CA LYS A 188 -3.39 15.35 -2.65
C LYS A 188 -4.47 14.63 -1.82
N ARG A 189 -4.58 13.31 -1.93
CA ARG A 189 -5.62 12.52 -1.24
C ARG A 189 -5.49 12.57 0.28
N ALA A 190 -4.26 12.69 0.77
CA ALA A 190 -3.91 12.71 2.20
C ALA A 190 -3.49 14.11 2.70
N ASP A 191 -3.53 15.14 1.85
CA ASP A 191 -2.92 16.45 2.14
C ASP A 191 -3.70 17.29 3.18
N ALA A 192 -4.91 16.86 3.53
CA ALA A 192 -5.67 17.45 4.64
C ALA A 192 -5.40 16.74 5.98
N LEU A 193 -4.71 15.60 5.97
CA LEU A 193 -4.38 14.87 7.19
C LEU A 193 -3.15 15.48 7.85
N SER A 194 -3.10 15.39 9.17
CA SER A 194 -1.94 15.76 9.98
C SER A 194 -1.35 14.49 10.57
N PHE A 195 -0.11 14.15 10.19
CA PHE A 195 0.53 12.92 10.64
C PHE A 195 1.39 13.15 11.89
N ASP A 196 1.25 12.29 12.88
CA ASP A 196 2.13 12.25 14.04
C ASP A 196 3.47 11.59 13.72
N VAL A 197 3.44 10.57 12.85
CA VAL A 197 4.62 9.82 12.43
C VAL A 197 4.60 9.63 10.92
N GLY A 198 5.67 10.04 10.23
CA GLY A 198 5.89 9.77 8.81
C GLY A 198 7.10 8.87 8.61
N VAL A 199 6.96 7.80 7.84
CA VAL A 199 8.03 6.83 7.57
C VAL A 199 8.41 6.86 6.10
N PHE A 200 9.69 7.01 5.80
CA PHE A 200 10.27 6.78 4.47
C PHE A 200 11.16 5.53 4.49
N THR A 201 10.77 4.52 3.68
CA THR A 201 11.44 3.22 3.69
C THR A 201 12.61 3.10 2.72
N ASN A 202 12.40 3.47 1.46
CA ASN A 202 13.38 3.42 0.37
C ASN A 202 12.80 4.01 -0.92
N LEU A 203 13.66 4.33 -1.86
CA LEU A 203 13.31 4.73 -3.23
C LEU A 203 14.11 3.93 -4.26
N THR A 204 13.43 2.99 -4.93
CA THR A 204 13.93 2.34 -6.16
C THR A 204 13.04 2.71 -7.35
N ARG A 205 13.55 2.49 -8.58
CA ARG A 205 12.80 2.78 -9.81
C ARG A 205 11.49 2.00 -9.84
N ASP A 206 10.38 2.71 -9.92
CA ASP A 206 9.01 2.18 -10.04
C ASP A 206 8.09 3.30 -10.57
N HIS A 207 6.88 2.95 -10.99
CA HIS A 207 5.83 3.90 -11.38
C HIS A 207 6.23 4.95 -12.44
N ALA A 208 7.10 4.57 -13.37
CA ALA A 208 7.57 5.44 -14.47
C ALA A 208 6.47 5.74 -15.51
N ASP A 209 5.38 4.99 -15.48
CA ASP A 209 4.15 5.21 -16.24
C ASP A 209 3.33 6.39 -15.71
N TYR A 210 3.47 6.72 -14.42
CA TYR A 210 2.75 7.80 -13.75
C TYR A 210 3.61 9.03 -13.48
N HIS A 211 4.81 8.85 -12.94
CA HIS A 211 5.69 9.98 -12.61
C HIS A 211 6.60 10.33 -13.81
N PRO A 212 6.60 11.59 -14.29
CA PRO A 212 7.38 12.01 -15.46
C PRO A 212 8.90 11.93 -15.25
N SER A 213 9.36 11.91 -13.99
CA SER A 213 10.77 11.79 -13.65
C SER A 213 10.95 11.13 -12.28
N ALA A 214 12.16 10.59 -12.03
CA ALA A 214 12.53 10.07 -10.72
C ALA A 214 12.49 11.17 -9.64
N GLU A 215 12.85 12.41 -9.99
CA GLU A 215 12.77 13.55 -9.07
C GLU A 215 11.31 13.83 -8.69
N HIS A 216 10.38 13.84 -9.66
CA HIS A 216 8.96 14.02 -9.35
C HIS A 216 8.41 12.88 -8.47
N TYR A 217 8.90 11.65 -8.65
CA TYR A 217 8.54 10.52 -7.80
C TYR A 217 9.05 10.69 -6.36
N LEU A 218 10.30 11.12 -6.18
CA LEU A 218 10.89 11.46 -4.88
C LEU A 218 10.14 12.61 -4.22
N ASP A 219 9.92 13.71 -4.93
CA ASP A 219 9.19 14.89 -4.44
C ASP A 219 7.78 14.52 -3.98
N SER A 220 7.10 13.66 -4.73
CA SER A 220 5.78 13.16 -4.35
C SER A 220 5.82 12.44 -2.99
N LYS A 221 6.85 11.63 -2.71
CA LYS A 221 6.99 10.97 -1.40
C LYS A 221 7.39 11.95 -0.29
N ARG A 222 8.27 12.90 -0.58
CA ARG A 222 8.68 13.96 0.37
C ARG A 222 7.50 14.74 0.91
N ARG A 223 6.40 14.88 0.13
CA ARG A 223 5.17 15.53 0.58
C ARG A 223 4.66 14.99 1.92
N LEU A 224 4.74 13.67 2.16
CA LEU A 224 4.32 13.07 3.44
C LEU A 224 5.02 13.74 4.64
N PHE A 225 6.31 14.05 4.51
CA PHE A 225 7.09 14.66 5.59
C PHE A 225 6.70 16.11 5.84
N GLY A 226 6.22 16.82 4.81
CA GLY A 226 5.60 18.14 4.95
C GLY A 226 4.20 18.11 5.57
N LEU A 227 3.58 16.93 5.71
CA LEU A 227 2.29 16.72 6.38
C LEU A 227 2.45 16.24 7.83
N ILE A 228 3.68 16.04 8.30
CA ILE A 228 3.98 15.72 9.69
C ILE A 228 3.73 16.99 10.52
N GLU A 229 2.98 16.87 11.62
CA GLU A 229 2.75 18.01 12.51
C GLU A 229 4.05 18.51 13.18
N PRO A 230 4.13 19.77 13.63
CA PRO A 230 5.36 20.36 14.18
C PRO A 230 6.03 19.57 15.33
N GLY A 231 5.27 18.78 16.10
CA GLY A 231 5.81 17.89 17.15
C GLY A 231 6.05 16.45 16.71
N GLY A 232 5.66 16.10 15.48
CA GLY A 232 5.71 14.75 14.90
C GLY A 232 7.12 14.25 14.62
N LEU A 233 7.22 12.95 14.36
CA LEU A 233 8.47 12.25 14.09
C LEU A 233 8.54 11.78 12.63
N GLY A 234 9.57 12.20 11.91
CA GLY A 234 9.96 11.57 10.65
C GLY A 234 10.92 10.40 10.93
N ILE A 235 10.65 9.23 10.35
CA ILE A 235 11.50 8.05 10.42
C ILE A 235 12.05 7.79 9.02
N VAL A 236 13.37 7.76 8.87
CA VAL A 236 14.05 7.71 7.57
C VAL A 236 15.05 6.57 7.57
N ASN A 237 14.97 5.68 6.57
CA ASN A 237 16.05 4.74 6.28
C ASN A 237 17.30 5.50 5.79
N ALA A 238 18.32 5.57 6.63
CA ALA A 238 19.60 6.24 6.35
C ALA A 238 20.50 5.46 5.40
N ASP A 239 20.20 4.18 5.13
CA ASP A 239 20.93 3.39 4.14
C ASP A 239 20.48 3.71 2.70
N ASP A 240 19.36 4.42 2.53
CA ASP A 240 18.88 4.86 1.22
C ASP A 240 19.64 6.12 0.74
N PRO A 241 20.12 6.17 -0.52
CA PRO A 241 20.85 7.33 -1.06
C PRO A 241 20.05 8.65 -1.04
N HIS A 242 18.73 8.58 -0.93
CA HIS A 242 17.85 9.75 -0.88
C HIS A 242 17.47 10.17 0.53
N ALA A 243 18.01 9.55 1.59
CA ALA A 243 17.68 9.84 2.99
C ALA A 243 17.75 11.33 3.35
N ASP A 244 18.80 12.02 2.89
CA ASP A 244 19.03 13.44 3.18
C ASP A 244 18.06 14.38 2.46
N ARG A 245 17.19 13.84 1.61
CA ARG A 245 16.12 14.59 0.96
C ARG A 245 14.84 14.61 1.79
N PHE A 246 14.80 13.97 2.96
CA PHE A 246 13.63 13.96 3.86
C PHE A 246 13.92 14.77 5.12
N GLU A 247 13.04 15.72 5.42
CA GLU A 247 13.20 16.68 6.51
C GLU A 247 11.92 16.71 7.36
N ALA A 248 12.09 16.74 8.68
CA ALA A 248 11.02 16.94 9.66
C ALA A 248 11.61 17.61 10.90
N ALA A 249 10.77 18.21 11.76
CA ALA A 249 11.22 18.87 12.99
C ALA A 249 11.97 17.91 13.93
N ARG A 250 11.52 16.64 13.98
CA ARG A 250 12.21 15.53 14.65
C ARG A 250 12.45 14.43 13.64
N LEU A 251 13.66 13.90 13.60
CA LEU A 251 14.04 12.79 12.73
C LEU A 251 14.64 11.64 13.54
N ALA A 252 14.26 10.41 13.18
CA ALA A 252 14.90 9.18 13.61
C ALA A 252 15.49 8.49 12.38
N ARG A 253 16.82 8.46 12.29
CA ARG A 253 17.55 7.83 11.19
C ARG A 253 17.82 6.36 11.51
N CYS A 254 17.32 5.47 10.68
CA CYS A 254 17.41 4.01 10.85
C CYS A 254 18.49 3.44 9.93
N SER A 255 19.30 2.48 10.40
CA SER A 255 20.34 1.87 9.58
C SER A 255 20.58 0.40 9.95
N LEU A 256 20.81 -0.44 8.94
CA LEU A 256 21.35 -1.79 9.11
C LEU A 256 22.88 -1.77 9.28
N GLU A 257 23.54 -0.70 8.80
CA GLU A 257 24.99 -0.55 8.75
C GLU A 257 25.56 0.34 9.86
N GLY A 258 24.70 0.83 10.77
CA GLY A 258 25.10 1.67 11.91
C GLY A 258 25.35 3.15 11.58
N LYS A 259 24.80 3.65 10.45
CA LYS A 259 24.91 5.06 10.01
C LYS A 259 23.82 5.99 10.57
N GLY A 260 22.89 5.47 11.38
CA GLY A 260 21.74 6.21 11.92
C GLY A 260 21.70 6.24 13.44
N ASP A 261 20.76 7.02 13.99
CA ASP A 261 20.50 7.09 15.44
C ASP A 261 19.98 5.75 15.98
N TRP A 262 19.31 5.00 15.11
CA TRP A 262 18.72 3.69 15.37
C TRP A 262 19.34 2.63 14.47
N SER A 263 19.60 1.47 15.03
CA SER A 263 20.13 0.33 14.30
C SER A 263 19.45 -0.97 14.71
N VAL A 264 19.54 -1.97 13.83
CA VAL A 264 19.01 -3.31 14.10
C VAL A 264 20.03 -4.36 13.69
N GLN A 265 20.32 -5.27 14.62
CA GLN A 265 21.18 -6.41 14.41
C GLN A 265 20.34 -7.66 14.21
N VAL A 266 20.59 -8.39 13.12
CA VAL A 266 20.01 -9.72 12.90
C VAL A 266 20.75 -10.74 13.77
N ARG A 267 20.09 -11.26 14.80
CA ARG A 267 20.63 -12.30 15.70
C ARG A 267 20.51 -13.69 15.08
N SER A 268 19.37 -13.96 14.45
CA SER A 268 19.18 -15.16 13.63
C SER A 268 18.23 -14.91 12.48
N HIS A 269 18.44 -15.62 11.37
CA HIS A 269 17.58 -15.59 10.20
C HIS A 269 17.41 -17.03 9.71
N THR A 270 16.22 -17.57 9.87
CA THR A 270 15.90 -18.97 9.57
C THR A 270 14.59 -19.07 8.79
N VAL A 271 14.22 -20.29 8.39
CA VAL A 271 12.91 -20.57 7.78
C VAL A 271 11.72 -20.29 8.71
N ASP A 272 11.97 -20.13 10.00
CA ASP A 272 10.95 -19.80 11.00
C ASP A 272 10.84 -18.29 11.25
N GLY A 273 11.77 -17.50 10.71
CA GLY A 273 11.70 -16.04 10.70
C GLY A 273 13.00 -15.35 11.13
N LEU A 274 12.83 -14.10 11.57
CA LEU A 274 13.90 -13.23 12.06
C LEU A 274 13.85 -13.12 13.58
N ASP A 275 15.02 -13.13 14.19
CA ASP A 275 15.26 -12.68 15.57
C ASP A 275 16.24 -11.51 15.52
N LEU A 276 15.84 -10.40 16.11
CA LEU A 276 16.44 -9.09 15.93
C LEU A 276 16.72 -8.44 17.28
N HIS A 277 17.78 -7.64 17.33
CA HIS A 277 18.04 -6.74 18.44
C HIS A 277 18.10 -5.31 17.92
N ILE A 278 17.20 -4.46 18.41
CA ILE A 278 17.15 -3.04 18.10
C ILE A 278 17.97 -2.29 19.13
N THR A 279 18.74 -1.32 18.66
CA THR A 279 19.50 -0.38 19.48
C THR A 279 19.14 1.04 19.03
N GLY A 280 18.79 1.91 19.97
CA GLY A 280 18.62 3.34 19.76
C GLY A 280 19.13 4.16 20.94
N PRO A 281 18.99 5.50 20.89
CA PRO A 281 19.63 6.40 21.85
C PRO A 281 19.31 6.10 23.32
N ASP A 282 18.05 5.78 23.61
CA ASP A 282 17.54 5.53 24.96
C ASP A 282 16.79 4.19 25.08
N ALA A 283 17.03 3.25 24.17
CA ALA A 283 16.32 1.97 24.17
C ALA A 283 17.09 0.85 23.49
N GLY A 284 16.97 -0.35 24.05
CA GLY A 284 17.28 -1.60 23.37
C GLY A 284 16.08 -2.53 23.48
N ALA A 285 15.78 -3.29 22.43
CA ALA A 285 14.67 -4.24 22.44
C ALA A 285 14.97 -5.47 21.60
N ARG A 286 14.46 -6.63 22.04
CA ARG A 286 14.39 -7.81 21.18
C ARG A 286 13.10 -7.80 20.38
N CYS A 287 13.19 -8.13 19.10
CA CYS A 287 12.03 -8.28 18.23
C CYS A 287 12.15 -9.58 17.45
N SER A 288 11.03 -10.24 17.19
CA SER A 288 11.02 -11.44 16.37
C SER A 288 9.74 -11.56 15.55
N GLY A 289 9.84 -12.23 14.41
CA GLY A 289 8.68 -12.45 13.58
C GLY A 289 8.93 -13.39 12.42
N GLN A 290 7.84 -13.96 11.91
CA GLN A 290 7.77 -14.75 10.68
C GLN A 290 7.87 -13.82 9.47
N LEU A 291 9.01 -13.15 9.36
CA LEU A 291 9.40 -12.25 8.29
C LEU A 291 10.68 -12.79 7.66
N PHE A 292 10.85 -12.59 6.36
CA PHE A 292 11.93 -13.21 5.59
C PHE A 292 12.72 -12.15 4.82
N GLY A 293 14.05 -12.31 4.78
CA GLY A 293 14.95 -11.36 4.12
C GLY A 293 15.42 -10.26 5.07
N SER A 294 16.68 -9.86 4.89
CA SER A 294 17.34 -8.84 5.74
C SER A 294 16.66 -7.47 5.69
N TYR A 295 16.02 -7.11 4.57
CA TYR A 295 15.26 -5.86 4.45
C TYR A 295 14.08 -5.80 5.44
N ASN A 296 13.54 -6.94 5.88
CA ASN A 296 12.50 -6.96 6.90
C ASN A 296 13.04 -6.64 8.31
N ALA A 297 14.36 -6.69 8.53
CA ALA A 297 14.95 -6.15 9.75
C ALA A 297 14.78 -4.63 9.80
N MET A 298 15.03 -3.92 8.68
CA MET A 298 14.79 -2.48 8.57
C MET A 298 13.29 -2.16 8.74
N ASN A 299 12.40 -2.89 8.04
CA ASN A 299 10.95 -2.68 8.22
C ASN A 299 10.50 -2.88 9.69
N MET A 300 11.08 -3.85 10.40
CA MET A 300 10.79 -4.05 11.83
C MET A 300 11.31 -2.89 12.68
N LEU A 301 12.52 -2.41 12.41
CA LEU A 301 13.10 -1.27 13.10
C LEU A 301 12.23 -0.02 12.95
N GLU A 302 11.87 0.33 11.71
CA GLU A 302 11.03 1.49 11.40
C GLU A 302 9.65 1.37 12.06
N ALA A 303 9.03 0.19 12.00
CA ALA A 303 7.75 -0.07 12.66
C ALA A 303 7.85 0.05 14.18
N TRP A 304 8.92 -0.49 14.79
CA TRP A 304 9.11 -0.45 16.23
C TRP A 304 9.27 0.99 16.74
N ILE A 305 10.03 1.82 16.03
CA ILE A 305 10.21 3.24 16.35
C ILE A 305 8.88 3.98 16.22
N ALA A 306 8.11 3.73 15.14
CA ALA A 306 6.80 4.33 14.94
C ALA A 306 5.83 3.99 16.08
N VAL A 307 5.78 2.73 16.50
CA VAL A 307 4.94 2.29 17.62
C VAL A 307 5.39 2.94 18.93
N ARG A 308 6.70 2.99 19.19
CA ARG A 308 7.23 3.65 20.39
C ARG A 308 6.78 5.10 20.48
N GLU A 309 6.87 5.85 19.37
CA GLU A 309 6.42 7.25 19.31
C GLU A 309 4.91 7.38 19.54
N VAL A 310 4.11 6.51 18.92
CA VAL A 310 2.65 6.49 19.14
C VAL A 310 2.29 6.19 20.60
N LEU A 311 2.95 5.20 21.23
CA LEU A 311 2.69 4.87 22.63
C LEU A 311 3.05 6.03 23.58
N LEU A 312 4.17 6.72 23.32
CA LEU A 312 4.57 7.91 24.07
C LEU A 312 3.55 9.05 23.97
N ARG A 313 2.93 9.23 22.79
CA ARG A 313 1.92 10.26 22.57
C ARG A 313 0.59 9.96 23.25
N ILE A 314 0.19 8.68 23.30
CA ILE A 314 -1.12 8.27 23.84
C ILE A 314 -1.10 8.17 25.37
N ASP A 315 -0.10 7.50 25.95
CA ASP A 315 -0.09 7.16 27.39
C ASP A 315 1.31 7.38 28.02
N GLY A 316 2.18 8.14 27.37
CA GLY A 316 3.55 8.40 27.85
C GLY A 316 4.37 7.12 27.97
N GLN A 317 5.11 6.99 29.08
CA GLN A 317 5.97 5.81 29.31
C GLN A 317 5.19 4.57 29.76
N ALA A 318 3.91 4.69 30.14
CA ALA A 318 3.16 3.62 30.81
C ALA A 318 2.95 2.37 29.93
N LEU A 319 2.83 2.55 28.60
CA LEU A 319 2.64 1.43 27.66
C LEU A 319 3.95 0.89 27.08
N LEU A 320 5.08 1.59 27.22
CA LEU A 320 6.36 1.16 26.65
C LEU A 320 6.79 -0.25 27.09
N PRO A 321 6.60 -0.69 28.34
CA PRO A 321 6.95 -2.06 28.75
C PRO A 321 6.21 -3.15 27.95
N ARG A 322 5.07 -2.84 27.33
CA ARG A 322 4.31 -3.80 26.50
C ARG A 322 4.89 -3.95 25.10
N LEU A 323 5.67 -2.97 24.62
CA LEU A 323 6.15 -2.93 23.25
C LEU A 323 7.06 -4.12 22.92
N GLU A 324 8.00 -4.45 23.80
CA GLU A 324 8.92 -5.57 23.56
C GLU A 324 8.15 -6.90 23.43
N GLN A 325 7.16 -7.14 24.30
CA GLN A 325 6.30 -8.32 24.22
C GLN A 325 5.44 -8.31 22.94
N ALA A 326 4.92 -7.15 22.55
CA ALA A 326 4.14 -6.99 21.31
C ALA A 326 4.98 -7.27 20.05
N ALA A 327 6.30 -7.04 20.11
CA ALA A 327 7.25 -7.20 19.03
C ALA A 327 7.75 -8.64 18.81
N VAL A 328 7.26 -9.62 19.58
CA VAL A 328 7.65 -11.04 19.47
C VAL A 328 6.65 -11.82 18.62
N GLY A 329 7.14 -12.71 17.75
CA GLY A 329 6.29 -13.57 16.91
C GLY A 329 5.33 -12.79 16.01
N LEU A 330 5.75 -11.64 15.48
CA LEU A 330 4.98 -10.86 14.53
C LEU A 330 4.88 -11.59 13.18
N LYS A 331 3.79 -11.35 12.45
CA LYS A 331 3.59 -11.86 11.10
C LYS A 331 3.45 -10.69 10.14
N GLY A 332 3.97 -10.87 8.93
CA GLY A 332 3.79 -9.91 7.84
C GLY A 332 2.33 -9.78 7.40
N PRO A 333 2.07 -8.88 6.43
CA PRO A 333 0.79 -8.82 5.74
C PRO A 333 0.51 -10.11 4.95
N PRO A 334 -0.78 -10.48 4.77
CA PRO A 334 -1.15 -11.58 3.89
C PRO A 334 -0.56 -11.40 2.47
N GLY A 335 -0.07 -12.49 1.89
CA GLY A 335 0.52 -12.49 0.55
C GLY A 335 1.84 -11.72 0.39
N ARG A 336 2.59 -11.47 1.48
CA ARG A 336 3.97 -10.93 1.42
C ARG A 336 4.95 -11.86 2.13
N ILE A 337 5.61 -12.73 1.36
CA ILE A 337 6.38 -13.90 1.79
C ILE A 337 5.69 -14.60 2.96
N GLU A 338 4.37 -14.79 2.81
CA GLU A 338 3.54 -15.41 3.83
C GLU A 338 3.77 -16.91 3.82
N ARG A 339 4.27 -17.45 4.93
CA ARG A 339 4.38 -18.90 5.10
C ARG A 339 3.00 -19.49 5.35
N ILE A 340 2.53 -20.32 4.42
CA ILE A 340 1.24 -21.03 4.54
C ILE A 340 1.40 -22.48 4.99
N SER A 341 2.63 -23.03 4.94
CA SER A 341 2.94 -24.33 5.53
C SER A 341 3.22 -24.23 7.02
N ARG A 342 3.10 -25.35 7.74
CA ARG A 342 3.33 -25.41 9.19
C ARG A 342 4.82 -25.62 9.51
N PRO A 343 5.29 -25.21 10.71
CA PRO A 343 6.55 -25.68 11.26
C PRO A 343 6.57 -27.21 11.31
N GLY A 344 7.65 -27.82 10.82
CA GLY A 344 7.82 -29.28 10.76
C GLY A 344 7.36 -29.94 9.46
N ASP A 345 6.64 -29.25 8.58
CA ASP A 345 6.30 -29.81 7.25
C ASP A 345 7.57 -30.04 6.41
N ASP A 346 7.60 -31.13 5.64
CA ASP A 346 8.71 -31.49 4.73
C ASP A 346 9.00 -30.41 3.68
N VAL A 347 7.97 -29.62 3.32
CA VAL A 347 8.04 -28.56 2.32
C VAL A 347 7.56 -27.26 2.95
N SER A 348 8.42 -26.24 2.90
CA SER A 348 8.02 -24.87 3.26
C SER A 348 7.36 -24.18 2.06
N VAL A 349 6.15 -23.67 2.24
CA VAL A 349 5.35 -23.02 1.18
C VAL A 349 5.12 -21.56 1.54
N PHE A 350 5.47 -20.67 0.62
CA PHE A 350 5.36 -19.22 0.78
C PHE A 350 4.52 -18.62 -0.35
N VAL A 351 3.69 -17.63 -0.03
CA VAL A 351 2.89 -16.84 -0.98
C VAL A 351 3.39 -15.39 -0.96
N ASP A 352 3.68 -14.83 -2.14
CA ASP A 352 4.12 -13.43 -2.29
C ASP A 352 3.48 -12.75 -3.51
N TYR A 353 3.22 -11.45 -3.40
CA TYR A 353 2.63 -10.58 -4.42
C TYR A 353 3.65 -9.99 -5.43
N ALA A 354 4.92 -10.39 -5.37
CA ALA A 354 5.96 -9.93 -6.29
C ALA A 354 5.55 -10.16 -7.75
N HIS A 355 5.31 -9.05 -8.45
CA HIS A 355 4.85 -9.03 -9.84
C HIS A 355 5.76 -8.22 -10.77
N SER A 356 6.84 -7.64 -10.24
CA SER A 356 7.91 -6.99 -11.00
C SER A 356 9.21 -7.80 -10.96
N PRO A 357 10.13 -7.65 -11.93
CA PRO A 357 11.41 -8.34 -11.93
C PRO A 357 12.21 -8.12 -10.64
N ASP A 358 12.28 -6.88 -10.16
CA ASP A 358 13.03 -6.53 -8.95
C ASP A 358 12.38 -7.13 -7.70
N ALA A 359 11.05 -7.08 -7.59
CA ALA A 359 10.32 -7.70 -6.49
C ALA A 359 10.55 -9.22 -6.45
N LEU A 360 10.52 -9.88 -7.62
CA LEU A 360 10.75 -11.32 -7.70
C LEU A 360 12.20 -11.67 -7.33
N GLN A 361 13.19 -10.90 -7.78
CA GLN A 361 14.60 -11.10 -7.38
C GLN A 361 14.79 -10.96 -5.87
N ASN A 362 14.17 -9.95 -5.25
CA ASN A 362 14.24 -9.73 -3.80
C ASN A 362 13.64 -10.89 -3.01
N VAL A 363 12.45 -11.38 -3.40
CA VAL A 363 11.80 -12.53 -2.76
C VAL A 363 12.64 -13.78 -2.90
N LEU A 364 13.17 -14.05 -4.09
CA LEU A 364 14.02 -15.23 -4.34
C LEU A 364 15.33 -15.16 -3.55
N GLY A 365 15.94 -13.97 -3.45
CA GLY A 365 17.11 -13.75 -2.61
C GLY A 365 16.81 -14.07 -1.14
N ALA A 366 15.70 -13.54 -0.61
CA ALA A 366 15.27 -13.76 0.77
C ALA A 366 15.01 -15.24 1.07
N VAL A 367 14.27 -15.94 0.22
CA VAL A 367 13.96 -17.37 0.39
C VAL A 367 15.22 -18.23 0.28
N ARG A 368 16.11 -17.94 -0.68
CA ARG A 368 17.38 -18.68 -0.84
C ARG A 368 18.30 -18.52 0.37
N ALA A 369 18.34 -17.34 0.97
CA ALA A 369 19.15 -17.08 2.16
C ALA A 369 18.78 -17.99 3.35
N VAL A 370 17.51 -18.39 3.45
CA VAL A 370 17.03 -19.28 4.52
C VAL A 370 16.83 -20.74 4.10
N ALA A 371 16.92 -21.05 2.80
CA ALA A 371 16.67 -22.39 2.30
C ALA A 371 17.68 -23.44 2.82
N GLY A 372 18.86 -23.03 3.29
CA GLY A 372 19.85 -23.93 3.89
C GLY A 372 20.30 -25.04 2.94
N GLY A 373 20.48 -24.71 1.65
CA GLY A 373 20.85 -25.68 0.61
C GLY A 373 19.68 -26.52 0.06
N ARG A 374 18.46 -26.36 0.58
CA ARG A 374 17.25 -27.01 0.02
C ARG A 374 16.90 -26.42 -1.35
N ARG A 375 16.20 -27.22 -2.15
CA ARG A 375 15.71 -26.80 -3.47
C ARG A 375 14.61 -25.74 -3.33
N VAL A 376 14.77 -24.62 -4.03
CA VAL A 376 13.74 -23.57 -4.12
C VAL A 376 12.97 -23.75 -5.42
N CYS A 377 11.65 -23.89 -5.32
CA CYS A 377 10.71 -23.98 -6.44
C CYS A 377 9.85 -22.73 -6.48
N VAL A 378 9.63 -22.19 -7.67
CA VAL A 378 8.92 -20.92 -7.88
C VAL A 378 7.82 -21.13 -8.90
N VAL A 379 6.61 -20.69 -8.56
CA VAL A 379 5.46 -20.67 -9.47
C VAL A 379 4.98 -19.21 -9.52
N PHE A 380 4.99 -18.61 -10.71
CA PHE A 380 4.58 -17.23 -10.91
C PHE A 380 3.85 -17.07 -12.25
N GLY A 381 3.13 -15.96 -12.42
CA GLY A 381 2.44 -15.59 -13.64
C GLY A 381 2.64 -14.11 -13.99
N CYS A 382 2.35 -13.75 -15.22
CA CYS A 382 2.36 -12.36 -15.69
C CYS A 382 0.92 -11.93 -16.02
N GLY A 383 0.51 -10.74 -15.58
CA GLY A 383 -0.80 -10.21 -15.92
C GLY A 383 -0.90 -9.90 -17.42
N GLY A 384 -1.95 -10.39 -18.08
CA GLY A 384 -2.32 -9.88 -19.40
C GLY A 384 -2.72 -8.41 -19.28
N ASP A 385 -2.21 -7.55 -20.17
CA ASP A 385 -2.54 -6.11 -20.28
C ASP A 385 -1.80 -5.10 -19.39
N ARG A 386 -0.67 -5.46 -18.76
CA ARG A 386 0.28 -4.46 -18.19
C ARG A 386 1.61 -4.43 -18.95
N ASP A 387 2.22 -3.24 -18.98
CA ASP A 387 3.47 -2.84 -19.65
C ASP A 387 4.10 -3.81 -20.66
N ARG A 388 3.98 -3.47 -21.96
CA ARG A 388 4.74 -4.09 -23.05
C ARG A 388 6.16 -3.50 -23.20
N GLY A 389 6.60 -2.72 -22.22
CA GLY A 389 7.85 -1.96 -22.23
C GLY A 389 9.08 -2.83 -21.92
N GLY A 390 9.80 -3.20 -22.98
CA GLY A 390 11.12 -3.84 -22.91
C GLY A 390 11.31 -4.81 -24.07
N HIS A 391 11.86 -4.33 -25.19
CA HIS A 391 11.96 -5.03 -26.47
C HIS A 391 12.30 -6.54 -26.40
N GLY A 392 11.35 -7.36 -26.83
CA GLY A 392 11.54 -8.76 -27.23
C GLY A 392 10.23 -9.56 -27.17
N ARG A 393 9.66 -9.90 -28.34
CA ARG A 393 8.57 -10.87 -28.55
C ARG A 393 8.67 -12.09 -27.59
N PRO A 394 7.55 -12.77 -27.24
CA PRO A 394 7.53 -13.83 -26.23
C PRO A 394 8.60 -14.88 -26.50
N ARG A 395 9.72 -14.74 -25.80
CA ARG A 395 10.76 -15.74 -25.69
C ARG A 395 10.59 -16.32 -24.30
N HIS A 396 10.32 -17.62 -24.25
CA HIS A 396 10.40 -18.40 -23.03
C HIS A 396 11.71 -18.09 -22.30
N CYS A 397 11.63 -17.35 -21.19
CA CYS A 397 12.80 -17.10 -20.34
C CYS A 397 12.93 -18.29 -19.38
N HIS A 398 13.63 -19.32 -19.83
CA HIS A 398 14.24 -20.30 -18.94
C HIS A 398 15.61 -19.77 -18.52
N GLN A 399 15.70 -19.09 -17.37
CA GLN A 399 16.99 -18.94 -16.70
C GLN A 399 17.30 -20.23 -15.94
N ARG A 400 18.05 -21.11 -16.61
CA ARG A 400 18.73 -22.27 -16.02
C ARG A 400 20.05 -21.81 -15.42
N GLN A 401 20.24 -22.00 -14.12
CA GLN A 401 21.56 -22.32 -13.57
C GLN A 401 21.44 -23.73 -12.97
N SER A 402 22.24 -24.65 -13.51
CA SER A 402 22.59 -26.06 -13.14
C SER A 402 21.83 -26.70 -11.95
N ALA A 403 21.18 -27.88 -11.93
CA ALA A 403 20.98 -29.10 -12.74
C ALA A 403 19.78 -29.90 -12.09
N PRO A 404 19.56 -31.23 -12.32
CA PRO A 404 19.05 -31.91 -13.49
C PRO A 404 17.50 -31.90 -13.64
N ARG A 405 17.05 -32.38 -14.80
CA ARG A 405 15.72 -32.27 -15.42
C ARG A 405 14.54 -32.77 -14.55
N SER A 406 13.61 -31.87 -14.23
CA SER A 406 12.15 -32.06 -14.38
C SER A 406 11.42 -30.83 -13.84
N ALA A 407 10.82 -30.04 -14.74
CA ALA A 407 9.81 -29.05 -14.41
C ALA A 407 8.73 -29.17 -15.49
N ARG A 408 7.53 -29.60 -15.11
CA ARG A 408 6.34 -29.58 -15.96
C ARG A 408 5.54 -28.34 -15.57
N ALA A 409 5.27 -27.46 -16.54
CA ALA A 409 4.28 -26.41 -16.40
C ALA A 409 2.89 -27.02 -16.66
N HIS A 410 1.93 -26.78 -15.77
CA HIS A 410 0.52 -27.07 -16.01
C HIS A 410 -0.23 -25.73 -16.17
N HIS A 411 -0.82 -25.53 -17.35
CA HIS A 411 -1.77 -24.46 -17.61
C HIS A 411 -3.19 -24.98 -17.33
N HIS A 412 -3.94 -24.30 -16.47
CA HIS A 412 -5.41 -24.33 -16.52
C HIS A 412 -5.88 -23.04 -17.20
N ARG A 413 -6.62 -23.19 -18.30
CA ARG A 413 -7.39 -22.14 -18.96
C ARG A 413 -8.87 -22.45 -18.75
N ASP A 414 -9.64 -21.48 -18.28
CA ASP A 414 -11.08 -21.43 -18.46
C ASP A 414 -11.46 -20.19 -19.29
N HIS A 415 -12.05 -20.46 -20.47
CA HIS A 415 -13.10 -19.75 -21.25
C HIS A 415 -13.14 -18.20 -21.34
N ARG A 416 -13.43 -17.50 -22.46
CA ARG A 416 -13.90 -17.67 -23.88
C ARG A 416 -13.37 -16.40 -24.61
N GLY A 417 -12.82 -16.41 -25.82
CA GLY A 417 -13.52 -16.49 -27.11
C GLY A 417 -12.86 -15.54 -28.14
N HIS A 418 -12.78 -16.01 -29.40
CA HIS A 418 -12.39 -15.34 -30.66
C HIS A 418 -10.89 -15.22 -31.07
N ASP A 419 -10.54 -16.18 -31.94
CA ASP A 419 -9.69 -16.13 -33.15
C ASP A 419 -8.65 -15.03 -33.34
N VAL A 420 -7.39 -15.45 -33.55
CA VAL A 420 -6.67 -15.23 -34.83
C VAL A 420 -5.71 -16.41 -35.07
N LEU A 421 -5.97 -17.16 -36.14
CA LEU A 421 -5.10 -18.18 -36.74
C LEU A 421 -3.90 -17.54 -37.45
N GLY A 422 -2.74 -18.22 -37.41
CA GLY A 422 -1.68 -17.97 -38.40
C GLY A 422 -0.33 -18.58 -38.05
N ALA A 423 -0.03 -19.77 -38.61
CA ALA A 423 1.17 -20.05 -39.42
C ALA A 423 1.40 -21.56 -39.58
N ARG A 424 1.25 -22.04 -40.82
CA ARG A 424 1.85 -23.27 -41.32
C ARG A 424 3.36 -23.06 -41.48
N THR A 425 4.16 -24.07 -41.15
CA THR A 425 5.45 -24.31 -41.83
C THR A 425 5.64 -25.78 -42.09
N ASP A 426 5.85 -26.09 -43.36
CA ASP A 426 6.05 -27.40 -43.98
C ASP A 426 7.55 -27.77 -43.98
N ARG A 427 7.81 -29.08 -44.05
CA ARG A 427 9.04 -29.81 -44.46
C ARG A 427 10.35 -29.70 -43.65
N GLY A 428 10.83 -30.89 -43.25
CA GLY A 428 12.05 -31.42 -43.89
C GLY A 428 13.13 -32.11 -43.04
N SER A 429 12.98 -33.42 -42.76
CA SER A 429 14.05 -34.46 -42.70
C SER A 429 15.11 -34.36 -41.58
N ARG A 430 15.69 -35.41 -40.96
CA ARG A 430 15.95 -36.83 -41.26
C ARG A 430 16.01 -37.65 -39.94
N ARG A 431 15.71 -38.95 -40.03
CA ARG A 431 15.86 -40.02 -39.01
C ARG A 431 17.35 -40.32 -38.68
N PRO A 432 17.70 -41.13 -37.66
CA PRO A 432 17.59 -42.60 -37.74
C PRO A 432 16.84 -43.26 -36.56
N ALA A 433 16.44 -44.49 -36.80
CA ALA A 433 15.53 -45.30 -35.99
C ALA A 433 16.25 -46.24 -34.99
N CYS A 434 15.41 -46.83 -34.13
CA CYS A 434 15.46 -48.22 -33.68
C CYS A 434 16.31 -48.60 -32.44
N ARG A 435 15.60 -48.90 -31.33
CA ARG A 435 15.48 -50.23 -30.66
C ARG A 435 15.54 -50.13 -29.12
N HIS A 436 14.45 -50.53 -28.46
CA HIS A 436 14.40 -51.52 -27.36
C HIS A 436 12.93 -51.75 -27.02
N ARG A 437 12.31 -52.79 -27.60
CA ARG A 437 12.04 -54.10 -26.99
C ARG A 437 11.58 -54.01 -25.53
N ALA A 438 10.26 -54.17 -25.39
CA ALA A 438 9.59 -54.62 -24.19
C ALA A 438 10.06 -56.03 -23.80
N SER A 439 10.25 -56.27 -22.52
CA SER A 439 10.28 -57.60 -21.91
C SER A 439 9.11 -57.70 -20.94
N HIS A 440 8.03 -58.32 -21.42
CA HIS A 440 7.08 -59.01 -20.56
C HIS A 440 7.70 -60.36 -20.16
N HIS A 441 7.82 -60.60 -18.86
CA HIS A 441 7.92 -61.95 -18.32
C HIS A 441 6.50 -62.53 -18.17
N ARG A 442 6.22 -63.60 -18.90
CA ARG A 442 5.36 -64.70 -18.43
C ARG A 442 6.05 -66.01 -18.83
N GLY A 443 6.09 -66.94 -17.89
CA GLY A 443 6.78 -68.22 -18.03
C GLY A 443 6.16 -69.10 -19.10
N ALA A 444 6.98 -70.02 -19.59
CA ALA A 444 6.57 -71.18 -20.35
C ALA A 444 6.90 -72.43 -19.54
N ALA A 445 5.93 -73.33 -19.46
CA ALA A 445 6.16 -74.76 -19.60
C ALA A 445 5.48 -75.15 -20.92
N GLY A 446 6.18 -75.93 -21.76
CA GLY A 446 5.73 -76.41 -23.07
C GLY A 446 6.67 -76.01 -24.17
#